data_AF-A0A2I0AEP0-F1
#
_entry.id   AF-A0A2I0AEP0-F1
#
_cell.length_a   1.000
_cell.length_b   1.000
_cell.length_c   1.000
_cell.angle_alpha   90.00
_cell.angle_beta   90.00
_cell.angle_gamma   90.00
#
_symmetry.space_group_name_H-M   'P 1'
#
loop_
_entity.id
_entity.type
_entity.pdbx_description
1 polymer ?
#
loop_
_entity_poly.entity_id
_entity_poly.type
_entity_poly.pdbx_seq_one_letter_code
_entity_poly.pdbx_strand_id
1 'polypeptide(L)'
;MHVLRRRSRRKASEITNLHHYQVDLFYNIIDIQLQELNDRFTETTSELLLCTESLNPCNLFFVFDKVKLVKLARFYPLNFSLMRSSNDFAHLKGIGNLAEKLVKINRHIIYSLVYLLIKLVLTLLVATATVERAFSAMNIVKNRLRNKMGDLWMNDCLVTFIERDIFNKVDNELILQYFQNMKSR
;
A
#
# COMPACT_ATOMS: atom_id res chain seq x y z
N MET A 1 35.94 -12.67 31.39
CA MET A 1 36.22 -12.07 32.71
C MET A 1 37.34 -11.06 32.51
N HIS A 2 37.02 -9.80 32.21
CA HIS A 2 38.03 -8.75 32.10
C HIS A 2 38.29 -8.18 33.50
N VAL A 3 39.49 -8.39 34.01
CA VAL A 3 39.93 -7.87 35.31
C VAL A 3 41.00 -6.82 35.06
N LEU A 4 40.69 -5.54 35.32
CA LEU A 4 41.71 -4.51 35.46
C LEU A 4 41.80 -4.04 36.92
N ARG A 5 42.94 -4.41 37.51
CA ARG A 5 43.76 -3.65 38.47
C ARG A 5 43.10 -3.09 39.74
N ARG A 6 43.05 -3.98 40.74
CA ARG A 6 43.47 -3.82 42.15
C ARG A 6 43.26 -2.42 42.79
N ARG A 7 42.07 -2.19 43.37
CA ARG A 7 41.87 -1.28 44.52
C ARG A 7 40.88 -1.89 45.54
N SER A 8 41.26 -1.79 46.81
CA SER A 8 40.61 -2.15 48.08
C SER A 8 39.19 -2.76 48.06
N ARG A 9 39.09 -4.02 48.53
CA ARG A 9 37.83 -4.70 48.88
C ARG A 9 37.25 -4.12 50.18
N ARG A 10 36.49 -3.04 50.11
CA ARG A 10 35.48 -2.71 51.13
C ARG A 10 34.23 -2.16 50.43
N LYS A 11 33.19 -3.01 50.35
CA LYS A 11 31.84 -2.76 49.81
C LYS A 11 31.73 -2.35 48.33
N ALA A 12 32.20 -3.20 47.41
CA ALA A 12 31.75 -3.14 46.02
C ALA A 12 30.88 -4.36 45.75
N SER A 13 29.62 -4.14 45.37
CA SER A 13 28.72 -5.17 44.87
C SER A 13 29.44 -5.97 43.77
N GLU A 14 29.40 -7.30 43.79
CA GLU A 14 29.91 -8.10 42.68
C GLU A 14 29.02 -7.86 41.45
N ILE A 15 29.34 -6.84 40.66
CA ILE A 15 28.72 -6.59 39.37
C ILE A 15 29.07 -7.81 38.50
N THR A 16 28.06 -8.62 38.21
CA THR A 16 28.22 -9.78 37.33
C THR A 16 28.55 -9.29 35.92
N ASN A 17 29.36 -10.05 35.14
CA ASN A 17 29.64 -9.70 33.73
C ASN A 17 28.33 -9.45 32.95
N LEU A 18 27.26 -10.18 33.29
CA LEU A 18 25.94 -10.01 32.71
C LEU A 18 25.39 -8.60 32.95
N HIS A 19 25.45 -8.10 34.20
CA HIS A 19 25.00 -6.75 34.54
C HIS A 19 25.82 -5.68 33.83
N HIS A 20 27.14 -5.87 33.74
CA HIS A 20 28.00 -4.94 33.01
C HIS A 20 27.63 -4.82 31.53
N TYR A 21 27.44 -5.95 30.84
CA TYR A 21 27.04 -5.90 29.43
C TYR A 21 25.61 -5.38 29.24
N GLN A 22 24.65 -5.87 30.02
CA GLN A 22 23.24 -5.48 29.86
C GLN A 22 22.99 -4.02 30.24
N VAL A 23 23.44 -3.62 31.43
CA VAL A 23 23.05 -2.34 32.03
C VAL A 23 24.06 -1.24 31.68
N ASP A 24 25.36 -1.48 31.86
CA ASP A 24 26.35 -0.41 31.64
C ASP A 24 26.62 -0.16 30.15
N LEU A 25 26.51 -1.20 29.31
CA LEU A 25 26.83 -1.12 27.90
C LEU A 25 25.59 -1.07 27.00
N PHE A 26 24.75 -2.11 27.00
CA PHE A 26 23.65 -2.20 26.04
C PHE A 26 22.55 -1.17 26.29
N TYR A 27 22.09 -0.99 27.52
CA TYR A 27 21.10 0.06 27.81
C TYR A 27 21.63 1.44 27.50
N ASN A 28 22.89 1.74 27.83
CA ASN A 28 23.51 3.01 27.47
C ASN A 28 23.55 3.22 25.94
N ILE A 29 23.89 2.20 25.16
CA ILE A 29 23.85 2.28 23.69
C ILE A 29 22.42 2.47 23.17
N ILE A 30 21.43 1.77 23.72
CA ILE A 30 20.02 1.91 23.33
C ILE A 30 19.52 3.31 23.67
N ASP A 31 19.85 3.84 24.84
CA ASP A 31 19.45 5.18 25.26
C ASP A 31 20.07 6.24 24.34
N ILE A 32 21.35 6.10 23.96
CA ILE A 32 21.99 6.98 22.97
C ILE A 32 21.28 6.89 21.62
N GLN A 33 20.96 5.68 21.14
CA GLN A 33 20.25 5.51 19.87
C GLN A 33 18.84 6.10 19.91
N LEU A 34 18.10 5.93 21.01
CA LEU A 34 16.79 6.52 21.20
C LEU A 34 16.87 8.04 21.24
N GLN A 35 17.88 8.59 21.92
CA GLN A 35 18.11 10.02 21.97
C GLN A 35 18.38 10.59 20.57
N GLU A 36 19.29 9.99 19.82
CA GLU A 36 19.60 10.40 18.44
C GLU A 36 18.37 10.29 17.51
N LEU A 37 17.55 9.25 17.68
CA LEU A 37 16.30 9.11 16.92
C LEU A 37 15.30 10.21 17.27
N ASN A 38 15.13 10.50 18.56
CA ASN A 38 14.21 11.55 19.02
C ASN A 38 14.69 12.95 18.61
N ASP A 39 16.00 13.18 18.60
CA ASP A 39 16.60 14.45 18.16
C ASP A 39 16.49 14.63 16.64
N ARG A 40 16.59 13.53 15.88
CA ARG A 40 16.51 13.54 14.41
C ARG A 40 15.07 13.58 13.89
N PHE A 41 14.14 12.90 14.57
CA PHE A 41 12.74 12.79 14.16
C PHE A 41 11.83 13.54 15.13
N THR A 42 11.54 14.80 14.80
CA THR A 42 10.50 15.58 15.49
C THR A 42 9.13 14.89 15.38
N GLU A 43 8.20 15.22 16.27
CA GLU A 43 6.82 14.74 16.24
C GLU A 43 6.19 14.87 14.84
N THR A 44 6.41 16.02 14.17
CA THR A 44 5.90 16.27 12.83
C THR A 44 6.51 15.37 11.75
N THR A 45 7.81 15.09 11.80
CA THR A 45 8.46 14.18 10.84
C THR A 45 8.08 12.72 11.08
N SER A 46 7.91 12.33 12.34
CA SER A 46 7.40 11.02 12.72
C SER A 46 5.95 10.81 12.24
N GLU A 47 5.08 11.80 12.44
CA GLU A 47 3.71 11.78 11.90
C GLU A 47 3.69 11.70 10.37
N LEU A 48 4.57 12.44 9.69
CA LEU A 48 4.70 12.38 8.24
C LEU A 48 5.11 10.97 7.79
N LEU A 49 6.09 10.36 8.43
CA LEU A 49 6.54 8.99 8.14
C LEU A 49 5.42 7.97 8.34
N LEU A 50 4.68 8.06 9.45
CA LEU A 50 3.52 7.20 9.71
C LEU A 50 2.42 7.38 8.66
N CYS A 51 2.25 8.59 8.13
CA CYS A 51 1.34 8.83 7.01
C CYS A 51 1.88 8.24 5.70
N THR A 52 3.21 8.27 5.45
CA THR A 52 3.81 7.67 4.24
C THR A 52 3.75 6.14 4.23
N GLU A 53 3.75 5.48 5.39
CA GLU A 53 3.59 4.02 5.50
C GLU A 53 2.28 3.54 4.85
N SER A 54 1.22 4.34 4.96
CA SER A 54 -0.09 4.07 4.33
C SER A 54 -0.03 4.05 2.80
N LEU A 55 1.04 4.59 2.21
CA LEU A 55 1.31 4.66 0.79
C LEU A 55 2.36 3.64 0.32
N ASN A 56 2.71 2.65 1.15
CA ASN A 56 3.69 1.63 0.80
C ASN A 56 3.10 0.57 -0.17
N PRO A 57 3.57 0.51 -1.43
CA PRO A 57 3.08 -0.47 -2.41
C PRO A 57 3.51 -1.91 -2.10
N CYS A 58 4.63 -2.09 -1.36
CA CYS A 58 5.15 -3.42 -1.04
C CYS A 58 4.22 -4.21 -0.11
N ASN A 59 3.37 -3.52 0.65
CA ASN A 59 2.37 -4.14 1.52
C ASN A 59 0.96 -4.05 0.94
N LEU A 60 0.82 -3.90 -0.38
CA LEU A 60 -0.47 -3.78 -1.08
C LEU A 60 -1.39 -2.70 -0.48
N PHE A 61 -0.81 -1.64 0.10
CA PHE A 61 -1.57 -0.60 0.79
C PHE A 61 -2.46 -1.12 1.94
N PHE A 62 -2.08 -2.22 2.60
CA PHE A 62 -2.86 -2.80 3.70
C PHE A 62 -3.12 -1.82 4.84
N VAL A 63 -2.18 -0.92 5.10
CA VAL A 63 -2.25 0.13 6.16
C VAL A 63 -2.88 1.43 5.63
N PHE A 64 -3.51 1.40 4.45
CA PHE A 64 -4.11 2.58 3.86
C PHE A 64 -5.26 3.13 4.71
N ASP A 65 -5.19 4.42 5.00
CA ASP A 65 -6.22 5.16 5.70
C ASP A 65 -6.43 6.52 5.05
N LYS A 66 -7.69 6.82 4.71
CA LYS A 66 -8.11 8.10 4.15
C LYS A 66 -7.72 9.27 5.06
N VAL A 67 -7.77 9.10 6.38
CA VAL A 67 -7.41 10.15 7.35
C VAL A 67 -5.90 10.43 7.29
N LYS A 68 -5.06 9.38 7.26
CA LYS A 68 -3.60 9.51 7.09
C LYS A 68 -3.25 10.20 5.76
N LEU A 69 -3.98 9.90 4.69
CA LEU A 69 -3.78 10.54 3.39
C LEU A 69 -4.11 12.04 3.41
N VAL A 70 -5.21 12.44 4.07
CA VAL A 70 -5.56 13.86 4.23
C VAL A 70 -4.53 14.57 5.11
N LYS A 71 -4.04 13.93 6.18
CA LYS A 71 -2.94 14.45 7.00
C LYS A 71 -1.66 14.64 6.15
N LEU A 72 -1.31 13.67 5.30
CA LEU A 72 -0.17 13.78 4.38
C LEU A 72 -0.30 14.98 3.45
N ALA A 73 -1.49 15.21 2.89
CA ALA A 73 -1.75 16.37 2.04
C ALA A 73 -1.58 17.72 2.78
N ARG A 74 -1.91 17.77 4.08
CA ARG A 74 -1.75 18.97 4.91
C ARG A 74 -0.29 19.35 5.16
N PHE A 75 0.65 18.42 5.11
CA PHE A 75 2.08 18.73 5.21
C PHE A 75 2.63 19.46 3.97
N TYR A 76 1.89 19.47 2.84
CA TYR A 76 2.32 20.10 1.59
C TYR A 76 1.32 21.14 1.06
N PRO A 77 0.92 22.15 1.88
CA PRO A 77 -0.16 23.07 1.54
C PRO A 77 0.16 23.91 0.30
N LEU A 78 1.44 24.25 0.09
CA LEU A 78 1.89 25.04 -1.05
C LEU A 78 1.68 24.32 -2.39
N ASN A 79 1.97 23.02 -2.46
CA ASN A 79 1.82 22.23 -3.68
C ASN A 79 0.34 22.12 -4.09
N PHE A 80 -0.54 21.90 -3.11
CA PHE A 80 -1.99 21.88 -3.35
C PHE A 80 -2.55 23.27 -3.68
N SER A 81 -2.06 24.33 -3.03
CA SER A 81 -2.45 25.71 -3.33
C SER A 81 -2.04 26.13 -4.74
N LEU A 82 -0.79 25.84 -5.15
CA LEU A 82 -0.28 26.17 -6.49
C LEU A 82 -1.08 25.44 -7.58
N MET A 83 -1.46 24.18 -7.32
CA MET A 83 -2.30 23.41 -8.24
C MET A 83 -3.75 23.95 -8.30
N ARG A 84 -4.30 24.44 -7.18
CA ARG A 84 -5.63 25.09 -7.16
C ARG A 84 -5.65 26.44 -7.88
N SER A 85 -4.55 27.18 -7.84
CA SER A 85 -4.45 28.52 -8.43
C SER A 85 -4.20 28.51 -9.94
N SER A 86 -3.77 27.39 -10.52
CA SER A 86 -3.63 27.29 -11.97
C SER A 86 -4.98 27.05 -12.66
N ASN A 87 -5.36 27.96 -13.56
CA ASN A 87 -6.55 27.85 -14.42
C ASN A 87 -6.58 26.56 -15.26
N ASP A 88 -5.42 25.91 -15.47
CA ASP A 88 -5.29 24.65 -16.20
C ASP A 88 -6.14 23.50 -15.63
N PHE A 89 -6.43 23.53 -14.31
CA PHE A 89 -7.23 22.53 -13.61
C PHE A 89 -8.63 23.02 -13.22
N ALA A 90 -8.99 24.26 -13.59
CA ALA A 90 -10.35 24.76 -13.41
C ALA A 90 -11.32 23.89 -14.22
N HIS A 91 -12.47 23.53 -13.63
CA HIS A 91 -13.55 22.73 -14.23
C HIS A 91 -13.32 21.22 -14.40
N LEU A 92 -12.27 20.64 -13.80
CA LEU A 92 -12.14 19.18 -13.79
C LEU A 92 -13.16 18.52 -12.85
N LYS A 93 -14.00 17.63 -13.40
CA LYS A 93 -15.08 16.95 -12.66
C LYS A 93 -14.66 15.68 -11.91
N GLY A 94 -13.41 15.21 -12.06
CA GLY A 94 -12.98 13.95 -11.46
C GLY A 94 -11.47 13.79 -11.34
N ILE A 95 -11.07 12.93 -10.39
CA ILE A 95 -9.66 12.65 -10.08
C ILE A 95 -8.92 11.96 -11.24
N GLY A 96 -9.62 11.18 -12.06
CA GLY A 96 -9.08 10.61 -13.31
C GLY A 96 -8.70 11.69 -14.32
N ASN A 97 -9.60 12.66 -14.57
CA ASN A 97 -9.34 13.77 -15.50
C ASN A 97 -8.19 14.66 -15.01
N LEU A 98 -8.03 14.78 -13.68
CA LEU A 98 -6.90 15.47 -13.06
C LEU A 98 -5.58 14.74 -13.30
N ALA A 99 -5.53 13.42 -13.10
CA ALA A 99 -4.36 12.61 -13.39
C ALA A 99 -3.94 12.74 -14.86
N GLU A 100 -4.91 12.62 -15.77
CA GLU A 100 -4.67 12.72 -17.22
C GLU A 100 -4.13 14.10 -17.62
N LYS A 101 -4.71 15.18 -17.06
CA LYS A 101 -4.26 16.54 -17.33
C LYS A 101 -2.86 16.80 -16.77
N LEU A 102 -2.52 16.28 -15.59
CA LEU A 102 -1.19 16.40 -14.99
C LEU A 102 -0.10 15.74 -15.85
N VAL A 103 -0.42 14.61 -16.48
CA VAL A 103 0.49 13.94 -17.42
C VAL A 103 0.61 14.76 -18.70
N LYS A 104 -0.51 15.19 -19.29
CA LYS A 104 -0.54 15.98 -20.53
C LYS A 104 0.27 17.27 -20.46
N ILE A 105 0.22 17.98 -19.33
CA ILE A 105 0.95 19.26 -19.13
C ILE A 105 2.39 18.99 -18.61
N ASN A 106 2.83 17.73 -18.52
CA ASN A 106 4.11 17.32 -17.92
C ASN A 106 4.36 17.85 -16.49
N ARG A 107 3.30 18.32 -15.81
CA ARG A 107 3.39 18.83 -14.43
C ARG A 107 3.43 17.73 -13.38
N HIS A 108 3.30 16.47 -13.78
CA HIS A 108 3.53 15.32 -12.91
C HIS A 108 4.96 15.25 -12.35
N ILE A 109 5.94 15.92 -12.98
CA ILE A 109 7.31 16.02 -12.46
C ILE A 109 7.40 17.11 -11.38
N ILE A 110 6.76 18.26 -11.63
CA ILE A 110 6.73 19.41 -10.71
C ILE A 110 5.92 19.06 -9.45
N TYR A 111 4.79 18.37 -9.63
CA TYR A 111 3.91 17.92 -8.56
C TYR A 111 4.00 16.41 -8.35
N SER A 112 5.22 15.88 -8.31
CA SER A 112 5.50 14.44 -8.19
C SER A 112 4.74 13.78 -7.04
N LEU A 113 4.71 14.43 -5.88
CA LEU A 113 4.03 13.92 -4.70
C LEU A 113 2.50 13.91 -4.85
N VAL A 114 1.92 14.96 -5.44
CA VAL A 114 0.47 15.05 -5.67
C VAL A 114 0.05 14.02 -6.71
N TYR A 115 0.84 13.88 -7.78
CA TYR A 115 0.61 12.89 -8.82
C TYR A 115 0.73 11.46 -8.29
N LEU A 116 1.72 11.17 -7.42
CA LEU A 116 1.84 9.89 -6.74
C LEU A 116 0.57 9.58 -5.93
N LEU A 117 0.11 10.53 -5.12
CA LEU A 117 -1.09 10.36 -4.29
C LEU A 117 -2.35 10.11 -5.15
N ILE A 118 -2.51 10.83 -6.26
CA ILE A 118 -3.59 10.60 -7.22
C ILE A 118 -3.50 9.20 -7.84
N LYS A 119 -2.31 8.78 -8.26
CA LYS A 119 -2.07 7.44 -8.83
C LYS A 119 -2.45 6.36 -7.84
N LEU A 120 -2.07 6.51 -6.56
CA LEU A 120 -2.38 5.56 -5.50
C LEU A 120 -3.88 5.44 -5.23
N VAL A 121 -4.58 6.58 -5.14
CA VAL A 121 -6.04 6.60 -4.96
C VAL A 121 -6.75 5.94 -6.16
N LEU A 122 -6.29 6.20 -7.38
CA LEU A 122 -6.84 5.57 -8.59
C LEU A 122 -6.61 4.06 -8.60
N THR A 123 -5.40 3.59 -8.28
CA THR A 123 -5.12 2.15 -8.21
C THR A 123 -5.94 1.45 -7.13
N LEU A 124 -6.12 2.11 -5.98
CA LEU A 124 -6.94 1.58 -4.90
C LEU A 124 -8.40 1.49 -5.31
N LEU A 125 -8.96 2.55 -5.91
CA LEU A 125 -10.36 2.56 -6.36
C LEU A 125 -10.63 1.44 -7.38
N VAL A 126 -9.69 1.23 -8.31
CA VAL A 126 -9.77 0.13 -9.28
C VAL A 126 -9.69 -1.22 -8.57
N ALA A 127 -8.73 -1.40 -7.66
CA ALA A 127 -8.61 -2.65 -6.90
C ALA A 127 -9.88 -2.96 -6.10
N THR A 128 -10.42 -2.01 -5.33
CA THR A 128 -11.67 -2.18 -4.57
C THR A 128 -12.84 -2.55 -5.50
N ALA A 129 -13.01 -1.82 -6.61
CA ALA A 129 -14.07 -2.11 -7.57
C ALA A 129 -13.92 -3.50 -8.23
N THR A 130 -12.69 -3.93 -8.53
CA THR A 130 -12.45 -5.28 -9.09
C THR A 130 -12.79 -6.38 -8.11
N VAL A 131 -12.43 -6.21 -6.83
CA VAL A 131 -12.74 -7.16 -5.76
C VAL A 131 -14.26 -7.23 -5.55
N GLU A 132 -14.94 -6.10 -5.39
CA GLU A 132 -16.40 -6.04 -5.24
C GLU A 132 -17.13 -6.68 -6.43
N ARG A 133 -16.67 -6.41 -7.66
CA ARG A 133 -17.21 -7.04 -8.87
C ARG A 133 -17.02 -8.56 -8.86
N ALA A 134 -15.85 -9.05 -8.47
CA ALA A 134 -15.58 -10.49 -8.38
C ALA A 134 -16.46 -11.17 -7.32
N PHE A 135 -16.61 -10.56 -6.14
CA PHE A 135 -17.51 -11.07 -5.09
C PHE A 135 -18.98 -11.05 -5.52
N SER A 136 -19.42 -10.02 -6.23
CA SER A 136 -20.77 -9.94 -6.78
C SER A 136 -21.02 -11.04 -7.83
N ALA A 137 -20.08 -11.22 -8.76
CA ALA A 137 -20.13 -12.31 -9.74
C ALA A 137 -20.17 -13.68 -9.05
N MET A 138 -19.35 -13.89 -8.02
CA MET A 138 -19.32 -15.11 -7.22
C MET A 138 -20.65 -15.39 -6.55
N ASN A 139 -21.28 -14.38 -5.97
CA ASN A 139 -22.60 -14.50 -5.35
C ASN A 139 -23.67 -14.88 -6.38
N ILE A 140 -23.66 -14.26 -7.57
CA ILE A 140 -24.59 -14.57 -8.67
C ILE A 140 -24.40 -16.02 -9.15
N VAL A 141 -23.17 -16.42 -9.43
CA VAL A 141 -22.82 -17.76 -9.92
C VAL A 141 -23.22 -18.83 -8.90
N LYS A 142 -22.88 -18.65 -7.61
CA LYS A 142 -23.26 -19.59 -6.54
C LYS A 142 -24.77 -19.69 -6.34
N ASN A 143 -25.48 -18.56 -6.31
CA ASN A 143 -26.93 -18.55 -6.09
C ASN A 143 -27.71 -19.13 -7.27
N ARG A 144 -27.28 -18.90 -8.52
CA ARG A 144 -27.94 -19.42 -9.72
C ARG A 144 -27.66 -20.91 -9.99
N LEU A 145 -26.45 -21.40 -9.71
CA LEU A 145 -26.03 -22.76 -10.04
C LEU A 145 -26.19 -23.80 -8.91
N ARG A 146 -26.77 -23.43 -7.75
CA ARG A 146 -27.04 -24.29 -6.58
C ARG A 146 -25.83 -25.12 -6.09
N ASN A 147 -25.02 -24.54 -5.18
CA ASN A 147 -24.15 -25.14 -4.12
C ASN A 147 -23.39 -26.48 -4.31
N LYS A 148 -23.37 -27.14 -5.47
CA LYS A 148 -22.60 -28.39 -5.73
C LYS A 148 -21.51 -28.25 -6.80
N MET A 149 -21.18 -27.01 -7.18
CA MET A 149 -20.12 -26.74 -8.15
C MET A 149 -18.73 -26.83 -7.48
N GLY A 150 -17.81 -27.59 -8.09
CA GLY A 150 -16.42 -27.68 -7.62
C GLY A 150 -15.64 -26.38 -7.88
N ASP A 151 -14.57 -26.15 -7.10
CA ASP A 151 -13.83 -24.88 -7.09
C ASP A 151 -13.22 -24.52 -8.45
N LEU A 152 -12.71 -25.51 -9.20
CA LEU A 152 -12.16 -25.32 -10.55
C LEU A 152 -13.22 -24.79 -11.52
N TRP A 153 -14.37 -25.46 -11.57
CA TRP A 153 -15.47 -25.07 -12.47
C TRP A 153 -16.05 -23.71 -12.08
N MET A 154 -16.11 -23.39 -10.78
CA MET A 154 -16.50 -22.07 -10.30
C MET A 154 -15.53 -20.98 -10.74
N ASN A 155 -14.23 -21.24 -10.70
CA ASN A 155 -13.21 -20.28 -11.13
C ASN A 155 -13.35 -20.00 -12.63
N ASP A 156 -13.48 -21.04 -13.46
CA ASP A 156 -13.67 -20.89 -14.91
C ASP A 156 -14.93 -20.07 -15.25
N CYS A 157 -16.04 -20.32 -14.55
CA CYS A 157 -17.26 -19.52 -14.69
C CYS A 157 -17.07 -18.07 -14.23
N LEU A 158 -16.31 -17.81 -13.17
CA LEU A 158 -16.07 -16.46 -12.66
C LEU A 158 -15.24 -15.63 -13.64
N VAL A 159 -14.22 -16.22 -14.26
CA VAL A 159 -13.39 -15.54 -15.28
C VAL A 159 -14.25 -15.06 -16.43
N THR A 160 -15.09 -15.92 -17.01
CA THR A 160 -16.00 -15.55 -18.11
C THR A 160 -17.00 -14.46 -17.72
N PHE A 161 -17.45 -14.44 -16.46
CA PHE A 161 -18.42 -13.46 -15.97
C PHE A 161 -17.80 -12.09 -15.64
N ILE A 162 -16.59 -12.09 -15.07
CA ILE A 162 -15.83 -10.86 -14.77
C ILE A 162 -15.35 -10.20 -16.06
N GLU A 163 -14.92 -11.01 -17.03
CA GLU A 163 -14.42 -10.55 -18.34
C GLU A 163 -15.47 -10.65 -19.44
N ARG A 164 -16.75 -10.50 -19.10
CA ARG A 164 -17.86 -10.67 -20.06
C ARG A 164 -17.72 -9.79 -21.30
N ASP A 165 -17.18 -8.58 -21.16
CA ASP A 165 -16.97 -7.66 -22.28
C ASP A 165 -15.89 -8.13 -23.28
N ILE A 166 -14.95 -8.96 -22.81
CA ILE A 166 -13.94 -9.61 -23.63
C ILE A 166 -14.51 -10.93 -24.17
N PHE A 167 -15.16 -11.72 -23.33
CA PHE A 167 -15.78 -12.99 -23.70
C PHE A 167 -16.82 -12.81 -24.82
N ASN A 168 -17.66 -11.78 -24.75
CA ASN A 168 -18.67 -11.48 -25.77
C ASN A 168 -18.08 -11.13 -27.16
N LYS A 169 -16.77 -10.83 -27.25
CA LYS A 169 -16.08 -10.58 -28.52
C LYS A 169 -15.56 -11.86 -29.17
N VAL A 170 -15.56 -12.98 -28.44
CA VAL A 170 -15.13 -14.27 -28.97
C VAL A 170 -16.28 -14.88 -29.75
N ASP A 171 -16.01 -15.30 -30.97
CA ASP A 171 -17.01 -15.96 -31.81
C ASP A 171 -17.32 -17.37 -31.29
N ASN A 172 -18.61 -17.69 -31.19
CA ASN A 172 -19.09 -19.00 -30.79
C ASN A 172 -18.60 -20.10 -31.75
N GLU A 173 -18.42 -19.79 -33.03
CA GLU A 173 -17.97 -20.75 -34.03
C GLU A 173 -16.51 -21.16 -33.81
N LEU A 174 -15.66 -20.21 -33.41
CA LEU A 174 -14.27 -20.48 -33.01
C LEU A 174 -14.20 -21.31 -31.73
N ILE A 175 -15.08 -21.04 -30.76
CA ILE A 175 -15.19 -21.84 -29.53
C ILE A 175 -15.58 -23.28 -29.89
N LEU A 176 -16.58 -23.46 -30.76
CA LEU A 176 -17.06 -24.78 -31.17
C LEU A 176 -15.97 -25.59 -31.88
N GLN A 177 -15.25 -24.97 -32.82
CA GLN A 177 -14.13 -25.60 -33.52
C GLN A 177 -12.99 -25.97 -32.57
N TYR A 178 -12.67 -25.10 -31.61
CA TYR A 178 -11.64 -25.36 -30.60
C TYR A 178 -11.99 -26.56 -29.73
N PHE A 179 -13.24 -26.66 -29.25
CA PHE A 179 -13.70 -27.81 -28.47
C PHE A 179 -13.77 -29.11 -29.29
N GLN A 180 -14.17 -29.04 -30.56
CA GLN A 180 -14.13 -30.20 -31.47
C GLN A 180 -12.70 -30.70 -31.70
N ASN A 181 -11.74 -29.79 -31.82
CA ASN A 181 -10.32 -30.11 -32.02
C ASN A 181 -9.64 -30.62 -30.74
N MET A 182 -10.20 -30.38 -29.55
CA MET A 182 -9.64 -30.82 -28.28
C MET A 182 -9.70 -32.35 -28.05
N LYS A 183 -10.32 -33.09 -28.98
CA LYS A 183 -10.45 -34.55 -29.07
C LYS A 183 -10.99 -35.27 -27.82
N SER A 184 -12.06 -36.02 -28.08
CA SER A 184 -12.63 -37.08 -27.25
C SER A 184 -11.54 -38.01 -26.69
N ARG A 185 -11.43 -38.05 -25.36
CA ARG A 185 -11.00 -39.29 -24.69
C ARG A 185 -12.17 -40.26 -24.67
#